data_AF-A0AAE7T1B8-F1
#
_entry.id   AF-A0AAE7T1B8-F1
#
_cell.length_a   1.000
_cell.length_b   1.000
_cell.length_c   1.000
_cell.angle_alpha   90.00
_cell.angle_beta   90.00
_cell.angle_gamma   90.00
#
_symmetry.space_group_name_H-M   'P 1'
#
loop_
_entity.id
_entity.type
_entity.pdbx_description
1 polymer ?
#
loop_
_entity_poly.entity_id
_entity_poly.type
_entity_poly.pdbx_seq_one_letter_code
_entity_poly.pdbx_strand_id
1 'polypeptide(L)'
;MKINQLAQYLEWIMKLAYLNILWLGFTLLGIGIFGFFPATITSFIMLKGFVIEGETEWTVKQFFVCFKKMFFRSNRLGFFCWLILGSLGFNLHLVLTSEEPLFIGLRIPILLTIIGTLFMLVYVFPISVYGKRSLYQTFFSACCFALAFPVQTAKVLIFLLLIAGIGFLFPMFLLFFSGSVSMYLVLKNYVLLQAKIEQQ
;
A
#
# COMPACT_ATOMS: atom_id res chain seq x y z
N MET A 1 6.36 26.20 -24.42
CA MET A 1 7.05 25.29 -23.48
C MET A 1 6.31 25.15 -22.14
N LYS A 2 5.95 26.23 -21.43
CA LYS A 2 5.19 26.16 -20.16
C LYS A 2 3.78 25.52 -20.26
N ILE A 3 3.09 25.69 -21.40
CA ILE A 3 1.74 25.14 -21.63
C ILE A 3 1.75 23.60 -21.70
N ASN A 4 2.75 22.98 -22.35
CA ASN A 4 2.86 21.52 -22.40
C ASN A 4 3.13 20.91 -21.03
N GLN A 5 3.95 21.57 -20.19
CA GLN A 5 4.22 21.10 -18.83
C GLN A 5 2.95 21.14 -17.98
N LEU A 6 2.17 22.23 -18.07
CA LEU A 6 0.91 22.35 -17.34
C LEU A 6 -0.08 21.25 -17.78
N ALA A 7 -0.24 21.05 -19.09
CA ALA A 7 -1.10 20.00 -19.64
C ALA A 7 -0.69 18.60 -19.13
N GLN A 8 0.61 18.32 -19.08
CA GLN A 8 1.13 17.05 -18.57
C GLN A 8 0.84 16.86 -17.06
N TYR A 9 0.99 17.91 -16.25
CA TYR A 9 0.64 17.83 -14.82
C TYR A 9 -0.86 17.62 -14.61
N LEU A 10 -1.72 18.31 -15.38
CA LEU A 10 -3.16 18.09 -15.30
C LEU A 10 -3.53 16.67 -15.72
N GLU A 11 -2.92 16.11 -16.76
CA GLU A 11 -3.15 14.73 -17.18
C GLU A 11 -2.80 13.74 -16.07
N TRP A 12 -1.68 13.96 -15.38
CA TRP A 12 -1.27 13.16 -14.22
C TRP A 12 -2.29 13.22 -13.07
N ILE A 13 -2.75 14.42 -12.73
CA ILE A 13 -3.75 14.61 -11.68
C ILE A 13 -5.06 13.92 -12.05
N MET A 14 -5.53 14.09 -13.30
CA MET A 14 -6.74 13.46 -13.81
C MET A 14 -6.65 11.94 -13.79
N LYS A 15 -5.49 11.37 -14.17
CA LYS A 15 -5.24 9.93 -14.10
C LYS A 15 -5.27 9.42 -12.67
N LEU A 16 -4.60 10.09 -11.74
CA LEU A 16 -4.63 9.68 -10.33
C LEU A 16 -6.04 9.76 -9.73
N ALA A 17 -6.83 10.77 -10.10
CA ALA A 17 -8.23 10.86 -9.70
C ALA A 17 -9.06 9.70 -10.27
N TYR A 18 -8.92 9.42 -11.57
CA TYR A 18 -9.60 8.32 -12.23
C TYR A 18 -9.26 6.95 -11.62
N LEU A 19 -7.99 6.72 -11.29
CA LEU A 19 -7.53 5.49 -10.64
C LEU A 19 -8.14 5.32 -9.24
N ASN A 20 -8.30 6.40 -8.48
CA ASN A 20 -8.90 6.34 -7.14
C ASN A 20 -10.41 6.03 -7.21
N ILE A 21 -11.11 6.60 -8.20
CA ILE A 21 -12.53 6.31 -8.45
C ILE A 21 -12.70 4.83 -8.83
N LEU A 22 -11.86 4.31 -9.71
CA LEU A 22 -11.84 2.88 -10.04
C LEU A 22 -11.57 2.03 -8.79
N TRP A 23 -10.55 2.39 -8.01
CA TRP A 23 -10.20 1.67 -6.79
C TRP A 23 -11.36 1.61 -5.79
N LEU A 24 -12.03 2.74 -5.51
CA LEU A 24 -13.20 2.79 -4.64
C LEU A 24 -14.38 2.01 -5.21
N GLY A 25 -14.72 2.21 -6.48
CA GLY A 25 -15.84 1.52 -7.12
C GLY A 25 -15.68 0.00 -7.10
N PHE A 26 -14.49 -0.50 -7.42
CA PHE A 26 -14.20 -1.94 -7.40
C PHE A 26 -14.06 -2.50 -5.99
N THR A 27 -13.60 -1.71 -5.03
CA THR A 27 -13.63 -2.10 -3.60
C THR A 27 -15.05 -2.32 -3.14
N LEU A 28 -15.98 -1.41 -3.46
CA LEU A 28 -17.40 -1.54 -3.12
C LEU A 28 -18.05 -2.73 -3.84
N LEU A 29 -17.76 -2.93 -5.13
CA LEU A 29 -18.27 -4.08 -5.89
C LEU A 29 -17.80 -5.43 -5.34
N GLY A 30 -16.61 -5.50 -4.76
CA GLY A 30 -16.03 -6.71 -4.18
C GLY A 30 -16.49 -7.02 -2.75
N ILE A 31 -17.67 -6.55 -2.30
CA ILE A 31 -18.16 -6.71 -0.92
C ILE A 31 -17.25 -5.98 0.10
N GLY A 32 -16.65 -4.86 -0.31
CA GLY A 32 -15.79 -4.03 0.55
C GLY A 32 -14.48 -4.73 0.91
N ILE A 33 -14.48 -5.55 1.95
CA ILE A 33 -13.28 -6.19 2.53
C ILE A 33 -12.61 -7.13 1.52
N PHE A 34 -13.39 -7.96 0.81
CA PHE A 34 -12.87 -8.86 -0.22
C PHE A 34 -12.54 -8.14 -1.54
N GLY A 35 -13.00 -6.89 -1.70
CA GLY A 35 -12.71 -6.04 -2.85
C GLY A 35 -11.47 -5.18 -2.65
N PHE A 36 -11.15 -4.84 -1.40
CA PHE A 36 -10.09 -3.90 -1.03
C PHE A 36 -8.71 -4.34 -1.50
N PHE A 37 -8.30 -5.58 -1.20
CA PHE A 37 -6.99 -6.11 -1.62
C PHE A 37 -6.86 -6.27 -3.13
N PRO A 38 -7.81 -6.91 -3.84
CA PRO A 38 -7.70 -7.02 -5.29
C PRO A 38 -7.75 -5.66 -5.97
N ALA A 39 -8.59 -4.72 -5.53
CA ALA A 39 -8.59 -3.36 -6.05
C ALA A 39 -7.23 -2.69 -5.82
N THR A 40 -6.65 -2.79 -4.63
CA THR A 40 -5.34 -2.20 -4.30
C THR A 40 -4.24 -2.77 -5.17
N ILE A 41 -4.14 -4.09 -5.31
CA ILE A 41 -3.11 -4.73 -6.13
C ILE A 41 -3.30 -4.39 -7.61
N THR A 42 -4.53 -4.37 -8.11
CA THR A 42 -4.81 -3.94 -9.49
C THR A 42 -4.43 -2.47 -9.72
N SER A 43 -4.72 -1.59 -8.76
CA SER A 43 -4.31 -0.18 -8.84
C SER A 43 -2.80 -0.03 -8.86
N PHE A 44 -2.07 -0.79 -8.05
CA PHE A 44 -0.60 -0.80 -8.11
C PHE A 44 -0.07 -1.35 -9.45
N ILE A 45 -0.71 -2.37 -10.05
CA ILE A 45 -0.33 -2.89 -11.37
C ILE A 45 -0.51 -1.81 -12.45
N MET A 46 -1.66 -1.15 -12.49
CA MET A 46 -1.95 -0.09 -13.47
C MET A 46 -1.02 1.11 -13.28
N LEU A 47 -0.78 1.50 -12.02
CA LEU A 47 0.11 2.59 -11.68
C LEU A 47 1.57 2.28 -12.05
N LYS A 48 2.00 1.02 -11.88
CA LYS A 48 3.31 0.56 -12.35
C LYS A 48 3.42 0.67 -13.87
N GLY A 49 2.41 0.23 -14.62
CA GLY A 49 2.36 0.37 -16.08
C GLY A 49 2.50 1.82 -16.53
N PHE A 50 1.77 2.74 -15.88
CA PHE A 50 1.85 4.17 -16.20
C PHE A 50 3.17 4.83 -15.82
N VAL A 51 3.66 4.58 -14.61
CA VAL A 51 4.83 5.30 -14.06
C VAL A 51 6.15 4.74 -14.60
N ILE A 52 6.23 3.42 -14.82
CA ILE A 52 7.48 2.73 -15.18
C ILE A 52 7.49 2.38 -16.68
N GLU A 53 6.39 1.84 -17.19
CA GLU A 53 6.31 1.30 -18.56
C GLU A 53 5.81 2.36 -19.57
N GLY A 54 5.31 3.50 -19.08
CA GLY A 54 4.82 4.61 -19.90
C GLY A 54 3.44 4.38 -20.51
N GLU A 55 2.66 3.41 -20.01
CA GLU A 55 1.32 3.10 -20.52
C GLU A 55 0.36 4.27 -20.29
N THR A 56 -0.24 4.80 -21.36
CA THR A 56 -1.03 6.03 -21.28
C THR A 56 -2.53 5.81 -21.12
N GLU A 57 -3.04 4.62 -21.40
CA GLU A 57 -4.48 4.35 -21.42
C GLU A 57 -4.89 3.31 -20.39
N TRP A 58 -5.86 3.68 -19.56
CA TRP A 58 -6.51 2.78 -18.61
C TRP A 58 -7.99 2.69 -18.94
N THR A 59 -8.46 1.49 -19.27
CA THR A 59 -9.89 1.24 -19.48
C THR A 59 -10.47 0.51 -18.27
N VAL A 60 -11.73 0.83 -17.92
CA VAL A 60 -12.51 0.09 -16.90
C VAL A 60 -12.47 -1.42 -17.14
N LYS A 61 -12.54 -1.83 -18.42
CA LYS A 61 -12.45 -3.24 -18.84
C LYS A 61 -11.12 -3.89 -18.47
N GLN A 62 -9.99 -3.19 -18.68
CA GLN A 62 -8.67 -3.68 -18.28
C GLN A 62 -8.57 -3.81 -16.76
N PHE A 63 -9.09 -2.82 -16.02
CA PHE A 63 -9.14 -2.87 -14.56
C PHE A 63 -9.96 -4.07 -14.09
N PHE A 64 -11.13 -4.31 -14.67
CA PHE A 64 -12.00 -5.45 -14.33
C PHE A 64 -11.36 -6.81 -14.61
N VAL A 65 -10.71 -6.97 -15.76
CA VAL A 65 -10.00 -8.20 -16.12
C VAL A 65 -8.85 -8.48 -15.15
N CYS A 66 -8.06 -7.45 -14.83
CA CYS A 66 -6.97 -7.55 -13.87
C CYS A 66 -7.48 -7.85 -12.44
N PHE A 67 -8.55 -7.16 -12.01
CA PHE A 67 -9.20 -7.36 -10.73
C PHE A 67 -9.66 -8.81 -10.53
N LYS A 68 -10.36 -9.37 -11.53
CA LYS A 68 -10.81 -10.78 -11.49
C LYS A 68 -9.63 -11.75 -11.42
N LYS A 69 -8.58 -11.51 -12.20
CA LYS A 69 -7.38 -12.35 -12.21
C LYS A 69 -6.67 -12.35 -10.85
N MET A 70 -6.64 -11.20 -10.18
CA MET A 70 -5.95 -11.04 -8.91
C MET A 70 -6.83 -11.35 -7.69
N PHE A 71 -8.15 -11.50 -7.85
CA PHE A 71 -9.11 -11.67 -6.75
C PHE A 71 -8.68 -12.69 -5.68
N PHE A 72 -8.46 -13.95 -6.09
CA PHE A 72 -8.08 -15.02 -5.15
C PHE A 72 -6.67 -14.84 -4.57
N ARG A 73 -5.71 -14.44 -5.41
CA ARG A 73 -4.31 -14.27 -4.99
C ARG A 73 -4.19 -13.14 -3.97
N SER A 74 -4.83 -12.01 -4.24
CA SER A 74 -4.83 -10.81 -3.41
C SER A 74 -5.59 -11.02 -2.11
N ASN A 75 -6.75 -11.70 -2.14
CA ASN A 75 -7.50 -12.00 -0.91
C ASN A 75 -6.75 -12.97 0.00
N ARG A 76 -6.03 -13.95 -0.56
CA ARG A 76 -5.17 -14.82 0.24
C ARG A 76 -4.06 -14.03 0.94
N LEU A 77 -3.40 -13.10 0.23
CA LEU A 77 -2.41 -12.21 0.83
C LEU A 77 -3.05 -11.33 1.91
N GLY A 78 -4.20 -10.75 1.61
CA GLY A 78 -4.95 -9.91 2.54
C GLY A 78 -5.36 -10.65 3.81
N PHE A 79 -5.83 -11.89 3.69
CA PHE A 79 -6.18 -12.72 4.83
C PHE A 79 -5.01 -12.89 5.81
N PHE A 80 -3.80 -13.15 5.30
CA PHE A 80 -2.60 -13.22 6.14
C PHE A 80 -2.28 -11.86 6.78
N CYS A 81 -2.40 -10.75 6.05
CA CYS A 81 -2.23 -9.41 6.63
C CYS A 81 -3.24 -9.14 7.76
N TRP A 82 -4.51 -9.49 7.57
CA TRP A 82 -5.56 -9.35 8.60
C TRP A 82 -5.27 -10.23 9.82
N LEU A 83 -4.80 -11.46 9.62
CA LEU A 83 -4.43 -12.36 10.71
C LEU A 83 -3.28 -11.78 11.53
N ILE A 84 -2.22 -11.30 10.87
CA ILE A 84 -1.07 -10.68 11.53
C ILE A 84 -1.50 -9.43 12.32
N LEU A 85 -2.23 -8.51 11.69
CA LEU A 85 -2.70 -7.29 12.33
C LEU A 85 -3.69 -7.55 13.48
N GLY A 86 -4.61 -8.51 13.29
CA GLY A 86 -5.59 -8.91 14.30
C GLY A 86 -4.92 -9.54 15.52
N SER A 87 -3.95 -10.44 15.31
CA SER A 87 -3.15 -11.04 16.38
C SER A 87 -2.40 -9.96 17.17
N LEU A 88 -1.74 -9.01 16.47
CA LEU A 88 -1.02 -7.92 17.12
C LEU A 88 -1.96 -6.99 17.90
N GLY A 89 -3.11 -6.65 17.35
CA GLY A 89 -4.12 -5.84 18.02
C GLY A 89 -4.64 -6.50 19.31
N PHE A 90 -4.88 -7.81 19.25
CA PHE A 90 -5.28 -8.59 20.43
C PHE A 90 -4.20 -8.60 21.51
N ASN A 91 -2.94 -8.89 21.12
CA ASN A 91 -1.81 -8.86 22.05
C ASN A 91 -1.62 -7.47 22.69
N LEU A 92 -1.74 -6.40 21.92
CA LEU A 92 -1.67 -5.03 22.43
C LEU A 92 -2.78 -4.77 23.46
N HIS A 93 -4.02 -5.17 23.16
CA HIS A 93 -5.14 -4.99 24.06
C HIS A 93 -4.94 -5.72 25.39
N LEU A 94 -4.47 -6.97 25.35
CA LEU A 94 -4.14 -7.75 26.55
C LEU A 94 -3.09 -7.05 27.42
N VAL A 95 -2.02 -6.57 26.80
CA VAL A 95 -0.89 -5.95 27.52
C VAL A 95 -1.19 -4.56 28.07
N LEU A 96 -2.13 -3.83 27.44
CA LEU A 96 -2.61 -2.55 27.96
C LEU A 96 -3.60 -2.72 29.12
N THR A 97 -4.40 -3.80 29.11
CA THR A 97 -5.45 -4.03 30.13
C THR A 97 -4.92 -4.77 31.36
N SER A 98 -3.80 -5.47 31.23
CA SER A 98 -3.23 -6.25 32.33
C SER A 98 -2.32 -5.40 33.23
N GLU A 99 -2.48 -5.59 34.55
CA GLU A 99 -1.66 -4.93 35.58
C GLU A 99 -0.48 -5.80 36.09
N GLU A 100 -0.38 -7.06 35.65
CA GLU A 100 0.72 -7.93 36.06
C GLU A 100 2.08 -7.39 35.61
N PRO A 101 3.12 -7.44 36.47
CA PRO A 101 4.46 -6.96 36.15
C PRO A 101 5.06 -7.57 34.87
N LEU A 102 4.73 -8.83 34.58
CA LEU A 102 5.17 -9.52 33.37
C LEU A 102 4.59 -8.88 32.11
N PHE A 103 3.30 -8.51 32.10
CA PHE A 103 2.67 -7.83 30.97
C PHE A 103 3.18 -6.39 30.81
N ILE A 104 3.52 -5.71 31.91
CA ILE A 104 4.15 -4.38 31.84
C ILE A 104 5.50 -4.47 31.11
N GLY A 105 6.33 -5.48 31.41
CA GLY A 105 7.60 -5.72 30.72
C GLY A 105 7.44 -6.01 29.21
N LEU A 106 6.31 -6.60 28.80
CA LEU A 106 6.03 -6.95 27.40
C LEU A 106 5.50 -5.76 26.56
N ARG A 107 5.20 -4.62 27.15
CA ARG A 107 4.69 -3.42 26.44
C ARG A 107 5.62 -2.95 25.34
N ILE A 108 6.90 -2.78 25.67
CA ILE A 108 7.93 -2.29 24.74
C ILE A 108 8.14 -3.26 23.56
N PRO A 109 8.41 -4.56 23.76
CA PRO A 109 8.66 -5.47 22.64
C PRO A 109 7.43 -5.65 21.73
N ILE A 110 6.21 -5.64 22.28
CA ILE A 110 4.99 -5.69 21.46
C ILE A 110 4.85 -4.43 20.60
N LEU A 111 5.10 -3.25 21.17
CA LEU A 111 5.08 -2.00 20.42
C LEU A 111 6.10 -2.00 19.28
N LEU A 112 7.33 -2.47 19.54
CA LEU A 112 8.37 -2.61 18.52
C LEU A 112 7.93 -3.58 17.41
N THR A 113 7.27 -4.69 17.77
CA THR A 113 6.75 -5.66 16.80
C THR A 113 5.66 -5.05 15.92
N ILE A 114 4.78 -4.21 16.48
CA ILE A 114 3.75 -3.49 15.73
C ILE A 114 4.40 -2.52 14.73
N ILE A 115 5.36 -1.71 15.19
CA ILE A 115 6.07 -0.77 14.32
C ILE A 115 6.78 -1.52 13.19
N GLY A 116 7.50 -2.59 13.50
CA GLY A 116 8.17 -3.43 12.50
C GLY A 116 7.21 -4.04 11.49
N THR A 117 6.02 -4.45 11.94
CA THR A 117 4.97 -4.99 11.06
C THR A 117 4.40 -3.90 10.15
N LEU A 118 4.15 -2.70 10.66
CA LEU A 118 3.71 -1.57 9.84
C LEU A 118 4.74 -1.23 8.76
N PHE A 119 6.03 -1.23 9.11
CA PHE A 119 7.13 -1.01 8.16
C PHE A 119 7.14 -2.07 7.06
N MET A 120 6.98 -3.34 7.42
CA MET A 120 6.89 -4.45 6.46
C MET A 120 5.69 -4.27 5.51
N LEU A 121 4.50 -3.96 6.03
CA LEU A 121 3.26 -3.87 5.25
C LEU A 121 3.32 -2.80 4.15
N VAL A 122 4.08 -1.71 4.35
CA VAL A 122 4.32 -0.70 3.31
C VAL A 122 4.85 -1.32 2.02
N TYR A 123 5.73 -2.33 2.11
CA TYR A 123 6.38 -2.93 0.95
C TYR A 123 5.73 -4.22 0.46
N VAL A 124 4.85 -4.84 1.24
CA VAL A 124 4.15 -6.08 0.82
C VAL A 124 3.39 -5.85 -0.48
N PHE A 125 2.65 -4.74 -0.59
CA PHE A 125 1.85 -4.42 -1.77
C PHE A 125 2.68 -4.18 -3.04
N PRO A 126 3.66 -3.24 -3.07
CA PRO A 126 4.45 -3.02 -4.28
C PRO A 126 5.27 -4.26 -4.69
N ILE A 127 5.76 -5.06 -3.75
CA ILE A 127 6.49 -6.31 -4.06
C ILE A 127 5.54 -7.35 -4.67
N SER A 128 4.29 -7.42 -4.20
CA SER A 128 3.30 -8.39 -4.69
C SER A 128 2.93 -8.20 -6.17
N VAL A 129 3.08 -6.97 -6.68
CA VAL A 129 2.76 -6.56 -8.06
C VAL A 129 3.65 -7.24 -9.08
N TYR A 130 4.91 -7.52 -8.73
CA TYR A 130 5.87 -8.16 -9.63
C TYR A 130 5.59 -9.66 -9.87
N GLY A 131 4.48 -10.20 -9.33
CA GLY A 131 3.74 -11.38 -9.82
C GLY A 131 4.41 -12.75 -9.68
N LYS A 132 5.75 -12.82 -9.61
CA LYS A 132 6.52 -14.06 -9.65
C LYS A 132 6.81 -14.67 -8.28
N ARG A 133 6.64 -13.92 -7.19
CA ARG A 133 7.01 -14.36 -5.83
C ARG A 133 5.87 -15.11 -5.13
N SER A 134 6.23 -16.12 -4.33
CA SER A 134 5.31 -16.80 -3.40
C SER A 134 4.97 -15.88 -2.21
N LEU A 135 3.89 -16.19 -1.46
CA LEU A 135 3.49 -15.38 -0.30
C LEU A 135 4.63 -15.22 0.71
N TYR A 136 5.28 -16.35 1.06
CA TYR A 136 6.42 -16.35 1.97
C TYR A 136 7.55 -15.45 1.47
N GLN A 137 7.91 -15.58 0.18
CA GLN A 137 8.94 -14.74 -0.42
C GLN A 137 8.55 -13.26 -0.41
N THR A 138 7.28 -12.91 -0.64
CA THR A 138 6.80 -11.54 -0.57
C THR A 138 6.96 -10.95 0.83
N PHE A 139 6.49 -11.65 1.86
CA PHE A 139 6.61 -11.18 3.25
C PHE A 139 8.07 -11.10 3.71
N PHE A 140 8.87 -12.14 3.44
CA PHE A 140 10.28 -12.15 3.77
C PHE A 140 11.04 -11.00 3.08
N SER A 141 10.80 -10.82 1.77
CA SER A 141 11.41 -9.72 1.02
C SER A 141 10.98 -8.35 1.56
N ALA A 142 9.70 -8.18 1.91
CA ALA A 142 9.19 -6.93 2.47
C ALA A 142 9.84 -6.62 3.83
N CYS A 143 10.05 -7.65 4.67
CA CYS A 143 10.75 -7.53 5.93
C CYS A 143 12.23 -7.13 5.72
N CYS A 144 12.95 -7.82 4.83
CA CYS A 144 14.33 -7.45 4.49
C CYS A 144 14.42 -6.02 3.96
N PHE A 145 13.48 -5.59 3.12
CA PHE A 145 13.48 -4.24 2.54
C PHE A 145 13.23 -3.17 3.60
N ALA A 146 12.27 -3.40 4.50
CA ALA A 146 11.99 -2.53 5.63
C ALA A 146 13.19 -2.37 6.58
N LEU A 147 13.93 -3.46 6.82
CA LEU A 147 15.13 -3.46 7.67
C LEU A 147 16.37 -2.87 6.98
N ALA A 148 16.50 -3.02 5.67
CA ALA A 148 17.59 -2.43 4.90
C ALA A 148 17.47 -0.90 4.82
N PHE A 149 16.25 -0.36 4.77
CA PHE A 149 15.99 1.07 4.58
C PHE A 149 14.99 1.64 5.60
N PRO A 150 15.27 1.56 6.92
CA PRO A 150 14.30 1.94 7.95
C PRO A 150 13.98 3.43 7.93
N VAL A 151 14.97 4.29 7.65
CA VAL A 151 14.78 5.74 7.58
C VAL A 151 13.88 6.14 6.42
N GLN A 152 14.04 5.50 5.25
CA GLN A 152 13.22 5.76 4.08
C GLN A 152 11.80 5.23 4.26
N THR A 153 11.67 4.07 4.91
CA THR A 153 10.37 3.49 5.29
C THR A 153 9.61 4.41 6.25
N ALA A 154 10.29 4.94 7.26
CA ALA A 154 9.71 5.89 8.22
C ALA A 154 9.20 7.16 7.53
N LYS A 155 9.95 7.70 6.57
CA LYS A 155 9.51 8.85 5.76
C LYS A 155 8.22 8.55 5.01
N VAL A 156 8.12 7.39 4.35
CA VAL A 156 6.89 6.99 3.65
C VAL A 156 5.72 6.87 4.62
N LEU A 157 5.91 6.25 5.78
CA LEU A 157 4.86 6.16 6.80
C LEU A 157 4.38 7.54 7.28
N ILE A 158 5.30 8.47 7.54
CA ILE A 158 4.94 9.85 7.91
C ILE A 158 4.13 10.50 6.78
N PHE A 159 4.52 10.35 5.52
CA PHE A 159 3.75 10.87 4.39
C PHE A 159 2.36 10.24 4.28
N LEU A 160 2.23 8.94 4.50
CA LEU A 160 0.92 8.25 4.52
C LEU A 160 0.03 8.80 5.64
N LEU A 161 0.58 9.05 6.83
CA LEU A 161 -0.14 9.67 7.95
C LEU A 161 -0.57 11.11 7.62
N LEU A 162 0.28 11.89 6.96
CA LEU A 162 -0.07 13.25 6.52
C LEU A 162 -1.21 13.23 5.48
N ILE A 163 -1.16 12.31 4.50
CA ILE A 163 -2.24 12.14 3.51
C ILE A 163 -3.55 11.76 4.21
N ALA A 164 -3.50 10.85 5.18
CA ALA A 164 -4.66 10.47 5.96
C ALA A 164 -5.21 11.66 6.77
N GLY A 165 -4.34 12.45 7.40
CA GLY A 165 -4.73 13.66 8.14
C GLY A 165 -5.39 14.72 7.26
N ILE A 166 -4.84 14.97 6.06
CA ILE A 166 -5.44 15.87 5.06
C ILE A 166 -6.79 15.32 4.60
N GLY A 167 -6.90 14.01 4.38
CA GLY A 167 -8.16 13.37 3.99
C GLY A 167 -9.25 13.49 5.06
N PHE A 168 -8.88 13.52 6.35
CA PHE A 168 -9.80 13.77 7.45
C PHE A 168 -10.31 15.22 7.47
N LEU A 169 -9.45 16.19 7.16
CA LEU A 169 -9.84 17.60 7.04
C LEU A 169 -10.66 17.89 5.78
N PHE A 170 -10.35 17.19 4.68
CA PHE A 170 -10.97 17.37 3.37
C PHE A 170 -11.50 16.04 2.82
N PRO A 171 -12.78 15.70 3.08
CA PRO A 171 -13.37 14.43 2.65
C PRO A 171 -13.30 14.20 1.13
N MET A 172 -13.37 15.29 0.35
CA MET A 172 -13.23 15.25 -1.10
C MET A 172 -11.84 14.77 -1.53
N PHE A 173 -10.78 15.18 -0.83
CA PHE A 173 -9.43 14.69 -1.12
C PHE A 173 -9.30 13.18 -0.85
N LEU A 174 -9.99 12.68 0.19
CA LEU A 174 -10.04 11.25 0.48
C LEU A 174 -10.67 10.46 -0.67
N LEU A 175 -11.79 10.95 -1.20
CA LEU A 175 -12.52 10.29 -2.29
C LEU A 175 -11.78 10.32 -3.63
N PHE A 176 -11.07 11.40 -3.95
CA PHE A 176 -10.43 11.53 -5.27
C PHE A 176 -8.94 11.17 -5.30
N PHE A 177 -8.20 11.33 -4.20
CA PHE A 177 -6.72 11.27 -4.28
C PHE A 177 -6.04 10.41 -3.21
N SER A 178 -6.65 10.17 -2.06
CA SER A 178 -5.94 9.52 -0.93
C SER A 178 -5.31 8.18 -1.29
N GLY A 179 -6.07 7.27 -1.90
CA GLY A 179 -5.58 5.94 -2.26
C GLY A 179 -4.52 5.99 -3.35
N SER A 180 -4.82 6.66 -4.47
CA SER A 180 -3.92 6.72 -5.63
C SER A 180 -2.59 7.44 -5.34
N VAL A 181 -2.61 8.54 -4.58
CA VAL A 181 -1.40 9.26 -4.17
C VAL A 181 -0.56 8.42 -3.20
N SER A 182 -1.20 7.75 -2.23
CA SER A 182 -0.52 6.84 -1.31
C SER A 182 0.19 5.72 -2.05
N MET A 183 -0.50 5.06 -2.99
CA MET A 183 0.06 3.99 -3.82
C MET A 183 1.22 4.48 -4.67
N TYR A 184 1.11 5.68 -5.25
CA TYR A 184 2.17 6.29 -6.06
C TYR A 184 3.43 6.54 -5.24
N LEU A 185 3.29 7.11 -4.04
CA LEU A 185 4.43 7.38 -3.16
C LEU A 185 5.15 6.09 -2.75
N VAL A 186 4.39 5.07 -2.35
CA VAL A 186 4.92 3.76 -1.95
C VAL A 186 5.65 3.10 -3.13
N LEU A 187 5.02 3.07 -4.31
CA LEU A 187 5.58 2.45 -5.50
C LEU A 187 6.87 3.16 -5.94
N LYS A 188 6.84 4.50 -6.01
CA LYS A 188 8.01 5.30 -6.41
C LYS A 188 9.17 5.10 -5.45
N ASN A 189 8.91 5.12 -4.14
CA ASN A 189 9.96 4.88 -3.15
C ASN A 189 10.56 3.47 -3.29
N TYR A 190 9.71 2.46 -3.50
CA TYR A 190 10.18 1.09 -3.73
C TYR A 190 11.10 1.00 -4.97
N VAL A 191 10.70 1.57 -6.11
CA VAL A 191 11.50 1.55 -7.34
C VAL A 191 12.84 2.28 -7.16
N LEU A 192 12.84 3.44 -6.49
CA LEU A 192 14.06 4.20 -6.22
C LEU A 192 15.04 3.43 -5.33
N LEU A 193 14.52 2.74 -4.31
CA LEU A 193 15.34 1.93 -3.42
C LEU A 193 15.88 0.68 -4.12
N GLN A 194 15.08 0.05 -4.98
CA GLN A 194 15.53 -1.09 -5.78
C GLN A 194 16.67 -0.68 -6.72
N ALA A 195 16.56 0.46 -7.41
CA ALA A 195 17.62 0.96 -8.28
C ALA A 195 18.93 1.25 -7.52
N LYS A 196 18.87 1.67 -6.26
CA LYS A 196 20.06 1.84 -5.40
C LYS A 196 20.74 0.53 -5.07
N ILE A 197 19.97 -0.53 -4.83
CA ILE A 197 20.53 -1.86 -4.56
C ILE A 197 21.21 -2.42 -5.82
N GLU A 198 20.62 -2.23 -6.99
CA GLU A 198 21.17 -2.74 -8.27
C GLU A 198 22.44 -1.99 -8.72
N GLN A 199 22.71 -0.80 -8.17
CA GLN A 199 23.91 -0.01 -8.47
C GLN A 199 25.09 -0.25 -7.49
N GLN A 200 24.88 -1.04 -6.43
CA GLN A 200 25.92 -1.42 -5.46
C GLN A 200 26.46 -2.81 -5.76
#